data_AF-A0A803QWN9-F1
#
_entry.id   AF-A0A803QWN9-F1
#
_cell.length_a   1.000
_cell.length_b   1.000
_cell.length_c   1.000
_cell.angle_alpha   90.00
_cell.angle_beta   90.00
_cell.angle_gamma   90.00
#
_symmetry.space_group_name_H-M   'P 1'
#
loop_
_entity.id
_entity.type
_entity.pdbx_description
1 polymer ?
#
loop_
_entity_poly.entity_id
_entity_poly.type
_entity_poly.pdbx_seq_one_letter_code
_entity_poly.pdbx_strand_id
1 'polypeptide(L)' 'MTIVNPRLRVMEKFIQSHFVDKIGKENFYLSVEAAVDACKFSLHMSKQNGNVSTEQPVVIDGAV' A
#
# COMPACT_ATOMS: atom_id res chain seq x y z
N MET A 1 -6.65 -4.50 2.13
CA MET A 1 -6.94 -3.84 3.44
C MET A 1 -5.64 -3.81 4.19
N THR A 2 -5.30 -2.68 4.81
CA THR A 2 -3.94 -2.41 5.27
C THR A 2 -3.92 -2.05 6.75
N ILE A 3 -2.95 -2.56 7.51
CA ILE A 3 -2.77 -2.26 8.94
C ILE A 3 -1.52 -1.41 9.11
N VAL A 4 -1.69 -0.26 9.78
CA VAL A 4 -0.61 0.70 10.01
C VAL A 4 -0.26 0.78 11.49
N ASN A 5 1.03 0.77 11.78
CA ASN A 5 1.63 0.91 13.09
C ASN A 5 0.99 0.04 14.20
N PRO A 6 0.83 -1.28 13.99
CA PRO A 6 0.42 -2.16 15.08
C PRO A 6 1.52 -2.13 16.15
N ARG A 7 1.15 -1.76 17.37
CA ARG A 7 2.07 -1.85 18.53
C ARG A 7 2.50 -3.32 18.73
N LEU A 8 3.69 -3.55 19.28
CA LEU A 8 4.30 -4.89 19.41
C LEU A 8 3.33 -5.94 19.97
N ARG A 9 2.66 -5.66 21.08
CA ARG A 9 1.68 -6.59 21.70
C ARG A 9 0.48 -6.92 20.81
N VAL A 10 0.10 -6.00 19.93
CA VAL A 10 -0.98 -6.21 18.95
C VAL A 10 -0.44 -7.05 17.79
N MET A 11 0.78 -6.79 17.34
CA MET A 11 1.45 -7.59 16.31
C MET A 11 1.62 -9.06 16.74
N GLU A 12 2.01 -9.30 18.00
CA GLU A 12 2.09 -10.64 18.59
C GLU A 12 0.75 -11.37 18.53
N LYS A 13 -0.36 -10.67 18.79
CA LYS A 13 -1.72 -11.25 18.68
C LYS A 13 -2.09 -11.57 17.23
N PHE A 14 -1.69 -10.73 16.27
CA PHE A 14 -1.90 -11.02 14.85
C PHE A 14 -1.13 -12.26 14.40
N ILE A 15 0.10 -12.44 14.89
CA ILE A 15 0.91 -13.63 14.61
C ILE A 15 0.29 -14.87 15.26
N GLN A 16 -0.04 -14.81 16.56
CA GLN A 16 -0.62 -15.94 17.30
C GLN A 16 -1.97 -16.39 16.75
N SER A 17 -2.78 -15.47 16.21
CA SER A 17 -4.09 -15.77 15.63
C SER A 17 -4.03 -16.24 14.16
N HIS A 18 -2.83 -16.39 13.58
CA HIS A 18 -2.64 -16.67 12.15
C HIS A 18 -3.30 -15.63 11.23
N PHE A 19 -3.55 -14.41 11.74
CA PHE A 19 -4.16 -13.35 10.96
C PHE A 19 -3.19 -12.78 9.92
N VAL A 20 -1.89 -12.74 10.26
CA VAL A 20 -0.82 -12.36 9.34
C VAL A 20 -0.78 -13.28 8.13
N ASP A 21 -0.99 -14.59 8.32
CA ASP A 21 -0.97 -15.58 7.24
C ASP A 21 -2.18 -15.44 6.31
N LYS A 22 -3.33 -14.99 6.84
CA LYS A 22 -4.56 -14.76 6.06
C LYS A 22 -4.53 -13.49 5.23
N ILE A 23 -4.00 -12.41 5.79
CA ILE A 23 -4.03 -11.08 5.17
C ILE A 23 -2.75 -10.81 4.37
N GLY A 24 -1.65 -11.48 4.69
CA GLY A 24 -0.35 -11.27 4.05
C GLY A 24 0.52 -10.29 4.85
N LYS A 25 1.82 -10.59 4.92
CA LYS A 25 2.82 -9.78 5.65
C LYS A 25 3.03 -8.42 5.00
N GLU A 26 2.83 -8.33 3.68
CA GLU A 26 2.92 -7.12 2.87
C GLU A 26 1.81 -6.10 3.17
N ASN A 27 0.78 -6.49 3.94
CA ASN A 27 -0.31 -5.61 4.32
C ASN A 27 -0.09 -4.91 5.68
N PHE A 28 1.08 -5.08 6.30
CA PHE A 28 1.47 -4.44 7.55
C PHE A 28 2.56 -3.40 7.34
N TYR A 29 2.30 -2.17 7.79
CA TYR A 29 3.19 -1.02 7.58
C TYR A 29 3.47 -0.34 8.92
N LEU A 30 4.68 0.22 9.08
CA LEU A 30 5.05 0.96 10.28
C LEU A 30 4.63 2.43 10.23
N SER A 31 4.53 3.00 9.03
CA SER A 31 4.18 4.40 8.79
C SER A 31 2.99 4.53 7.84
N VAL A 32 2.27 5.63 7.96
CA VAL A 32 1.10 5.92 7.10
C VAL A 32 1.57 6.19 5.67
N GLU A 33 2.69 6.89 5.50
CA GLU A 33 3.28 7.24 4.20
C GLU A 33 3.57 5.97 3.39
N ALA A 34 4.24 4.98 4.01
CA ALA A 34 4.54 3.72 3.36
C ALA A 34 3.27 2.96 2.93
N ALA A 35 2.23 2.97 3.76
CA ALA A 35 0.95 2.35 3.41
C ALA A 35 0.24 3.08 2.26
N VAL A 36 0.27 4.41 2.26
CA VAL A 36 -0.31 5.27 1.22
C VAL A 36 0.41 5.05 -0.11
N ASP A 37 1.74 5.01 -0.11
CA ASP A 37 2.50 4.82 -1.36
C ASP A 37 2.31 3.42 -1.94
N ALA A 38 2.22 2.39 -1.09
CA ALA A 38 1.85 1.04 -1.53
C ALA A 38 0.43 0.98 -2.12
N CYS A 39 -0.52 1.75 -1.56
CA CYS A 39 -1.87 1.88 -2.11
C CYS A 39 -1.86 2.57 -3.47
N LYS A 40 -1.16 3.71 -3.61
CA LYS A 40 -1.02 4.42 -4.89
C LYS A 40 -0.41 3.54 -5.97
N PHE A 41 0.64 2.80 -5.63
CA PHE A 41 1.28 1.86 -6.55
C PHE A 41 0.32 0.76 -7.01
N SER A 42 -0.40 0.15 -6.06
CA SER A 42 -1.38 -0.91 -6.36
C SER A 42 -2.53 -0.40 -7.24
N LEU A 43 -3.00 0.83 -7.02
CA LEU A 43 -4.02 1.47 -7.86
C LEU A 43 -3.50 1.75 -9.27
N HIS A 44 -2.25 2.18 -9.40
CA HIS A 44 -1.62 2.42 -10.71
C HIS A 44 -1.48 1.12 -11.52
N MET A 45 -1.10 0.01 -10.87
CA MET A 45 -1.06 -1.32 -11.49
C MET A 45 -2.44 -1.84 -11.87
N SER A 46 -3.47 -1.60 -11.04
CA SER A 46 -4.85 -1.98 -11.34
C SER A 46 -5.40 -1.24 -12.56
N LYS A 47 -5.12 0.07 -12.69
CA LYS A 47 -5.53 0.88 -13.84
C LYS A 47 -4.92 0.37 -15.15
N GLN A 48 -3.71 -0.19 -15.10
CA GLN A 48 -2.99 -0.70 -16.27
C GLN A 48 -3.59 -2.02 -16.82
N ASN A 49 -4.36 -2.75 -16.01
CA ASN A 49 -4.98 -4.02 -16.41
C ASN A 49 -6.44 -3.86 -16.89
N GLY A 50 -6.99 -2.63 -16.89
CA GLY A 50 -8.37 -2.35 -17.24
C GLY A 50 -8.61 -1.88 -18.68
N ASN A 51 -7.65 -1.22 -19.31
CA ASN A 51 -7.66 -0.81 -20.71
C ASN A 51 -6.38 -0.02 -21.04
N VAL A 52 -5.86 -0.21 -22.25
CA VAL A 52 -5.00 0.80 -22.89
C VAL A 52 -5.82 2.09 -22.98
N SER A 53 -5.53 3.05 -22.10
CA SER A 53 -5.71 4.48 -22.34
C SER A 53 -4.82 5.23 -21.37
N THR A 54 -3.66 5.59 -21.91
CA THR A 54 -2.76 6.69 -21.54
C THR A 54 -3.46 7.79 -20.76
N GLU A 55 -3.04 8.03 -19.51
CA GLU A 55 -2.74 9.38 -19.01
C GLU A 55 -1.63 9.25 -17.96
N GLN A 56 -0.42 9.69 -18.36
CA GLN A 56 0.73 9.91 -17.50
C GLN A 56 0.50 11.15 -16.62
N PRO A 57 1.12 11.27 -15.43
CA PRO A 57 1.03 12.50 -14.66
C PRO A 57 1.74 13.63 -15.41
N VAL A 58 1.03 14.75 -15.58
CA VAL A 58 1.57 16.02 -16.08
C VAL A 58 2.77 16.41 -15.21
N VAL A 59 3.96 16.35 -15.78
CA VAL A 59 5.12 17.10 -15.31
C VAL A 59 4.83 18.58 -15.52
N ILE A 60 4.56 19.32 -14.44
CA ILE A 60 4.84 20.75 -14.43
C ILE A 60 6.27 20.92 -13.91
N ASP A 61 7.23 20.70 -14.81
CA ASP A 61 8.58 21.23 -14.63
C ASP A 61 8.47 22.75 -14.53
N GLY A 62 8.95 23.29 -13.41
CA GLY A 62 9.16 24.73 -13.28
C GLY A 62 10.25 25.17 -14.25
N ALA A 63 9.93 26.09 -15.15
CA ALA A 63 10.89 26.81 -15.95
C ALA A 63 10.52 28.31 -16.00
N VAL A 64 11.40 29.09 -15.36
CA VAL A 64 11.66 30.55 -15.43
C VAL A 64 10.54 31.54 -15.12
#